data_AF-A0A0A6PEP0-F1
#
_entry.id   AF-A0A0A6PEP0-F1
#
_cell.length_a   1.000
_cell.length_b   1.000
_cell.length_c   1.000
_cell.angle_alpha   90.00
_cell.angle_beta   90.00
_cell.angle_gamma   90.00
#
_symmetry.space_group_name_H-M   'P 1'
#
loop_
_entity.id
_entity.type
_entity.pdbx_description
1 polymer ?
#
loop_
_entity_poly.entity_id
_entity_poly.type
_entity_poly.pdbx_seq_one_letter_code
_entity_poly.pdbx_strand_id
1 'polypeptide(L)'
;MNENLDQIRRELALLARRKNARIIGCPEKGMPSDWQPHQVINPVDGLPFTKSTVWHYIANLLENSHQPIEEIILSHPPGKRAFVMHVDMGSAQPKLYIKLQLGSGKVIGRSFHYSEIEK
;
A
#
# COMPACT_ATOMS: atom_id res chain seq x y z
N MET A 1 -20.45 -0.46 -8.38
CA MET A 1 -19.11 0.09 -8.66
C MET A 1 -19.11 1.51 -8.12
N ASN A 2 -18.35 1.77 -7.05
CA ASN A 2 -18.29 3.10 -6.44
C ASN A 2 -17.31 3.95 -7.24
N GLU A 3 -17.82 4.77 -8.16
CA GLU A 3 -17.03 5.60 -9.09
C GLU A 3 -15.90 6.41 -8.40
N ASN A 4 -16.08 6.74 -7.11
CA ASN A 4 -15.09 7.43 -6.27
C ASN A 4 -13.84 6.59 -5.99
N LEU A 5 -13.98 5.28 -5.69
CA LEU A 5 -12.83 4.42 -5.35
C LEU A 5 -11.95 4.10 -6.56
N ASP A 6 -12.53 4.00 -7.76
CA ASP A 6 -11.76 3.80 -8.99
C ASP A 6 -10.95 5.06 -9.35
N GLN A 7 -11.49 6.24 -9.10
CA GLN A 7 -10.73 7.49 -9.24
C GLN A 7 -9.58 7.56 -8.23
N ILE A 8 -9.83 7.22 -6.97
CA ILE A 8 -8.79 7.15 -5.93
C ILE A 8 -7.70 6.13 -6.28
N ARG A 9 -8.08 4.94 -6.77
CA ARG A 9 -7.14 3.91 -7.22
C ARG A 9 -6.20 4.46 -8.31
N ARG A 10 -6.77 5.16 -9.31
CA ARG A 10 -5.97 5.81 -10.37
C ARG A 10 -5.05 6.89 -9.82
N GLU A 11 -5.52 7.71 -8.88
CA GLU A 11 -4.69 8.73 -8.24
C GLU A 11 -3.54 8.12 -7.45
N LEU A 12 -3.81 7.10 -6.63
CA LEU A 12 -2.81 6.35 -5.88
C LEU A 12 -1.76 5.74 -6.81
N ALA A 13 -2.18 5.14 -7.92
CA ALA A 13 -1.28 4.56 -8.92
C ALA A 13 -0.34 5.62 -9.51
N LEU A 14 -0.91 6.75 -9.96
CA LEU A 14 -0.17 7.85 -10.55
C LEU A 14 0.86 8.44 -9.57
N LEU A 15 0.49 8.62 -8.30
CA LEU A 15 1.42 9.11 -7.27
C LEU A 15 2.47 8.05 -6.90
N ALA A 16 2.09 6.77 -6.84
CA ALA A 16 3.02 5.67 -6.61
C ALA A 16 4.04 5.54 -7.75
N ARG A 17 3.70 5.87 -9.00
CA ARG A 17 4.66 5.95 -10.11
C ARG A 17 5.66 7.09 -9.96
N ARG A 18 5.25 8.25 -9.44
CA ARG A 18 6.09 9.45 -9.34
C ARG A 18 7.05 9.38 -8.15
N LYS A 19 8.36 9.24 -8.41
CA LYS A 19 9.41 9.14 -7.36
C LYS A 19 9.31 10.25 -6.29
N ASN A 20 9.03 11.49 -6.69
CA ASN A 20 8.96 12.64 -5.78
C ASN A 20 7.64 12.76 -5.01
N ALA A 21 6.63 11.97 -5.38
CA ALA A 21 5.31 11.97 -4.73
C ALA A 21 5.18 10.83 -3.69
N ARG A 22 6.19 9.96 -3.58
CA ARG A 22 6.22 8.85 -2.63
C ARG A 22 6.79 9.32 -1.29
N ILE A 23 6.07 9.06 -0.20
CA ILE A 23 6.54 9.26 1.17
C ILE A 23 6.28 7.96 1.94
N ILE A 24 7.15 7.64 2.90
CA ILE A 24 6.88 6.60 3.89
C ILE A 24 6.46 7.30 5.18
N GLY A 25 5.44 6.77 5.86
CA GLY A 25 5.01 7.26 7.16
C GLY A 25 6.19 7.34 8.13
N CYS A 26 6.12 8.31 9.04
CA CYS A 26 7.17 8.53 10.04
C CYS A 26 6.55 8.35 11.44
N PRO A 27 6.86 7.25 12.14
CA PRO A 27 6.32 6.98 13.47
C PRO A 27 6.60 8.12 14.46
N GLU A 28 7.81 8.69 14.40
CA GLU A 28 8.26 9.81 15.23
C GLU A 28 7.41 11.09 15.05
N LYS A 29 6.73 11.24 13.91
CA LYS A 29 5.81 12.36 13.63
C LYS A 29 4.36 12.04 13.95
N GLY A 30 4.10 11.00 14.77
CA GLY A 30 2.75 10.56 15.12
C GLY A 30 2.03 9.84 13.97
N MET A 31 2.77 9.32 13.00
CA MET A 31 2.23 8.52 11.89
C MET A 31 2.70 7.07 12.03
N PRO A 32 2.06 6.25 12.89
CA PRO A 32 2.43 4.84 13.03
C PRO A 32 2.38 4.16 11.66
N SER A 33 3.52 3.59 11.27
CA SER A 33 3.70 2.95 9.98
C SER A 33 4.52 1.69 10.15
N ASP A 34 4.03 0.59 9.58
CA ASP A 34 4.72 -0.69 9.57
C ASP A 34 5.19 -1.02 8.14
N TRP A 35 6.26 -0.36 7.73
CA TRP A 35 6.77 -0.43 6.36
C TRP A 35 7.96 -1.39 6.26
N GLN A 36 7.69 -2.66 5.94
CA GLN A 36 8.68 -3.74 5.96
C GLN A 36 8.83 -4.44 4.59
N PRO A 37 9.16 -3.72 3.50
CA PRO A 37 9.26 -4.30 2.16
C PRO A 37 10.28 -5.43 2.05
N HIS A 38 11.39 -5.34 2.78
CA HIS A 38 12.46 -6.34 2.76
C HIS A 38 12.07 -7.69 3.37
N GLN A 39 10.95 -7.78 4.08
CA GLN A 39 10.45 -9.04 4.62
C GLN A 39 9.47 -9.75 3.68
N VAL A 40 8.99 -9.04 2.66
CA VAL A 40 8.02 -9.55 1.70
C VAL A 40 8.75 -10.00 0.45
N ILE A 41 8.54 -11.25 0.05
CA ILE A 41 9.12 -11.82 -1.16
C ILE A 41 8.23 -11.50 -2.35
N ASN A 42 8.82 -10.93 -3.40
CA ASN A 42 8.12 -10.65 -4.63
C ASN A 42 7.88 -11.97 -5.40
N PRO A 43 6.62 -12.30 -5.75
CA PRO A 43 6.30 -13.55 -6.42
C PRO A 43 6.83 -13.62 -7.85
N VAL A 44 7.20 -12.48 -8.46
CA VAL A 44 7.67 -12.42 -9.85
C VAL A 44 9.13 -12.88 -9.99
N ASP A 45 10.01 -12.46 -9.09
CA ASP A 45 11.45 -12.71 -9.15
C ASP A 45 11.98 -13.58 -8.00
N GLY A 46 11.14 -13.85 -6.98
CA GLY A 46 11.52 -14.61 -5.79
C GLY A 46 12.44 -13.85 -4.83
N LEU A 47 12.63 -12.54 -5.02
CA LEU A 47 13.51 -11.71 -4.22
C LEU A 47 12.73 -10.78 -3.27
N PRO A 48 13.31 -10.37 -2.13
CA PRO A 48 12.67 -9.40 -1.26
C PRO A 48 12.44 -8.04 -1.93
N PHE A 49 11.34 -7.36 -1.58
CA PHE A 49 11.11 -6.01 -2.11
C PHE A 49 12.15 -5.01 -1.59
N THR A 50 12.67 -4.20 -2.52
CA THR A 50 13.51 -3.05 -2.22
C THR A 50 12.65 -1.80 -2.02
N LYS A 51 13.27 -0.73 -1.49
CA LYS A 51 12.62 0.59 -1.36
C LYS A 51 12.06 1.13 -2.68
N SER A 52 12.63 0.76 -3.83
CA SER A 52 12.12 1.22 -5.13
C SER A 52 11.10 0.25 -5.71
N THR A 53 11.40 -1.06 -5.69
CA THR A 53 10.56 -2.08 -6.34
C THR A 53 9.19 -2.20 -5.69
N VAL A 54 9.08 -1.96 -4.37
CA VAL A 54 7.79 -1.92 -3.66
C VAL A 54 6.80 -0.94 -4.28
N TRP A 55 7.24 0.27 -4.65
CA TRP A 55 6.35 1.29 -5.22
C TRP A 55 5.95 0.96 -6.66
N HIS A 56 6.86 0.35 -7.42
CA HIS A 56 6.53 -0.14 -8.76
C HIS A 56 5.50 -1.27 -8.70
N TYR A 57 5.64 -2.17 -7.74
CA TYR A 57 4.68 -3.23 -7.49
C TYR A 57 3.31 -2.68 -7.09
N ILE A 58 3.25 -1.76 -6.13
CA ILE A 58 2.01 -1.09 -5.71
C ILE A 58 1.34 -0.39 -6.88
N ALA A 59 2.09 0.36 -7.70
CA ALA A 59 1.55 1.04 -8.86
C ALA A 59 0.98 0.05 -9.89
N ASN A 60 1.74 -1.01 -10.22
CA ASN A 60 1.27 -2.07 -11.13
C ASN A 60 -0.02 -2.71 -10.60
N LEU A 61 -0.09 -2.95 -9.29
CA LEU A 61 -1.24 -3.57 -8.65
C LEU A 61 -2.47 -2.65 -8.70
N LEU A 62 -2.31 -1.37 -8.41
CA LEU A 62 -3.40 -0.39 -8.51
C LEU A 62 -3.87 -0.18 -9.96
N GLU A 63 -2.98 -0.28 -10.95
CA GLU A 63 -3.32 -0.10 -12.37
C GLU A 63 -4.00 -1.33 -12.98
N ASN A 64 -3.53 -2.54 -12.63
CA ASN A 64 -3.86 -3.76 -13.38
C ASN A 64 -4.63 -4.79 -12.56
N SER A 65 -4.75 -4.63 -11.23
CA SER A 65 -5.46 -5.60 -10.39
C SER A 65 -6.90 -5.18 -10.12
N HIS A 66 -7.79 -6.17 -10.14
CA HIS A 66 -9.17 -6.06 -9.68
C HIS A 66 -9.34 -6.30 -8.17
N GLN A 67 -8.24 -6.48 -7.43
CA GLN A 67 -8.32 -6.68 -5.99
C GLN A 67 -9.00 -5.48 -5.31
N PRO A 68 -9.91 -5.71 -4.36
CA PRO A 68 -10.66 -4.64 -3.70
C PRO A 68 -9.73 -3.69 -2.97
N ILE A 69 -10.12 -2.41 -2.97
CA ILE A 69 -9.51 -1.37 -2.16
C ILE A 69 -10.55 -0.91 -1.15
N GLU A 70 -10.17 -0.90 0.12
CA GLU A 70 -11.05 -0.51 1.22
C GLU A 70 -10.62 0.86 1.73
N GLU A 71 -11.57 1.81 1.76
CA GLU A 71 -11.35 3.10 2.40
C GLU A 71 -11.64 2.98 3.90
N ILE A 72 -10.67 3.35 4.72
CA ILE A 72 -10.77 3.36 6.18
C ILE A 72 -10.48 4.76 6.72
N ILE A 73 -11.11 5.09 7.84
CA ILE A 73 -10.77 6.28 8.61
C ILE A 73 -9.67 5.90 9.62
N LEU A 74 -8.56 6.62 9.56
CA LEU A 74 -7.46 6.48 10.50
C LEU A 74 -7.91 6.92 11.88
N SER A 75 -7.55 6.12 12.89
CA SER A 75 -7.59 6.54 14.29
C SER A 75 -6.41 7.46 14.64
N HIS A 76 -5.27 7.29 13.96
CA HIS A 76 -4.03 8.05 14.21
C HIS A 76 -3.27 8.42 12.93
N PRO A 77 -3.24 9.71 12.54
CA PRO A 77 -4.04 10.82 13.09
C PRO A 77 -5.54 10.66 12.80
N PRO A 78 -6.43 11.05 13.73
CA PRO A 78 -7.87 10.79 13.62
C PRO A 78 -8.51 11.53 12.44
N GLY A 79 -9.49 10.88 11.79
CA GLY A 79 -10.32 11.48 10.76
C GLY A 79 -9.66 11.60 9.38
N LYS A 80 -8.41 11.14 9.23
CA LYS A 80 -7.75 11.07 7.91
C LYS A 80 -8.12 9.78 7.20
N ARG A 81 -8.22 9.82 5.87
CA ARG A 81 -8.53 8.64 5.06
C ARG A 81 -7.27 7.84 4.73
N ALA A 82 -7.37 6.53 4.80
CA ALA A 82 -6.39 5.60 4.28
C ALA A 82 -7.08 4.53 3.44
N PHE A 83 -6.29 3.88 2.60
CA PHE A 83 -6.74 2.87 1.66
C PHE A 83 -5.96 1.59 1.89
N VAL A 84 -6.69 0.50 2.08
CA VAL A 84 -6.14 -0.81 2.43
C VAL A 84 -6.39 -1.78 1.30
N MET A 85 -5.40 -2.64 1.05
CA MET A 85 -5.48 -3.75 0.13
C MET A 85 -4.90 -5.00 0.78
N HIS A 86 -5.57 -6.13 0.55
CA HIS A 86 -5.07 -7.46 0.89
C HIS A 86 -4.80 -8.21 -0.39
N VAL A 87 -3.52 -8.52 -0.62
CA VAL A 87 -3.04 -9.05 -1.89
C VAL A 87 -2.67 -10.51 -1.73
N ASP A 88 -3.27 -11.38 -2.52
CA ASP A 88 -2.83 -12.77 -2.58
C ASP A 88 -1.44 -12.87 -3.22
N MET A 89 -0.48 -13.42 -2.49
CA MET A 89 0.93 -13.58 -2.91
C MET A 89 1.23 -14.97 -3.47
N GLY A 90 0.20 -15.78 -3.72
CA GLY A 90 0.28 -17.19 -4.09
C GLY A 90 -0.12 -18.13 -2.94
N SER A 91 -0.38 -19.40 -3.27
CA SER A 91 -1.04 -20.38 -2.38
C SER A 91 -0.25 -20.78 -1.12
N ALA A 92 1.04 -20.45 -1.04
CA ALA A 92 1.92 -20.83 0.07
C ALA A 92 2.36 -19.66 0.97
N GLN A 93 1.93 -18.42 0.66
CA GLN A 93 2.34 -17.23 1.41
C GLN A 93 1.12 -16.56 2.07
N PRO A 94 1.29 -15.92 3.23
CA PRO A 94 0.24 -15.06 3.77
C PRO A 94 -0.12 -13.96 2.76
N LYS A 95 -1.34 -13.41 2.89
CA LYS A 95 -1.70 -12.24 2.09
C LYS A 95 -0.77 -11.08 2.43
N LEU A 96 -0.50 -10.22 1.47
CA LEU A 96 0.25 -9.00 1.67
C LEU A 96 -0.73 -7.89 2.06
N TYR A 97 -0.50 -7.29 3.23
CA TYR A 97 -1.22 -6.12 3.71
C TYR A 97 -0.54 -4.84 3.22
N ILE A 98 -1.28 -4.04 2.46
CA ILE A 98 -0.81 -2.74 1.95
C ILE A 98 -1.74 -1.66 2.46
N LYS A 99 -1.18 -0.63 3.11
CA LYS A 99 -1.93 0.54 3.56
C LYS A 99 -1.30 1.81 3.05
N LEU A 100 -2.08 2.60 2.32
CA LEU A 100 -1.68 3.86 1.71
C LEU A 100 -2.55 5.00 2.23
N GLN A 101 -2.02 6.21 2.20
CA GLN A 101 -2.76 7.41 2.55
C GLN A 101 -2.46 8.50 1.51
N LEU A 102 -3.50 9.24 1.09
CA LEU A 102 -3.32 10.44 0.28
C LEU A 102 -3.14 11.67 1.19
N GLY A 103 -2.21 12.55 0.84
CA GLY A 103 -2.00 13.80 1.56
C GLY A 103 -1.12 14.78 0.80
N SER A 104 -1.55 16.04 0.68
CA SER A 104 -0.78 17.14 0.07
C SER A 104 -0.19 16.80 -1.32
N GLY A 105 -0.97 16.11 -2.17
CA GLY A 105 -0.53 15.69 -3.51
C GLY A 105 0.51 14.57 -3.51
N LYS A 106 0.61 13.81 -2.41
CA LYS A 106 1.56 12.71 -2.23
C LYS A 106 0.85 11.45 -1.76
N VAL A 107 1.47 10.31 -2.05
CA VAL A 107 1.09 9.00 -1.50
C VAL A 107 2.02 8.67 -0.34
N ILE A 108 1.43 8.36 0.80
CA ILE A 108 2.12 8.01 2.04
C ILE A 108 1.94 6.52 2.27
N GLY A 109 3.03 5.78 2.24
CA GLY A 109 3.08 4.36 2.58
C GLY A 109 3.00 4.21 4.09
N ARG A 110 1.89 3.64 4.58
CA ARG A 110 1.66 3.43 6.01
C ARG A 110 2.00 2.01 6.43
N SER A 111 1.62 1.01 5.64
CA SER A 111 1.96 -0.39 5.94
C SER A 111 2.29 -1.17 4.68
N PHE A 112 3.28 -2.04 4.78
CA PHE A 112 3.63 -3.01 3.75
C PHE A 112 4.32 -4.20 4.42
N HIS A 113 3.55 -5.25 4.70
CA HIS A 113 4.00 -6.47 5.37
C HIS A 113 3.01 -7.61 5.09
N TYR A 114 3.40 -8.87 5.33
CA TYR A 114 2.44 -9.96 5.33
C TYR A 114 1.37 -9.72 6.40
N SER A 115 0.09 -9.87 6.05
CA SER A 115 -0.98 -9.89 7.03
C SER A 115 -0.71 -11.05 7.99
N GLU A 116 -0.85 -10.81 9.28
CA GLU A 116 -0.85 -11.91 10.24
C GLU A 116 -1.89 -12.92 9.79
N ILE A 117 -1.48 -14.19 9.70
CA ILE A 117 -2.39 -15.29 9.40
C ILE A 117 -3.37 -15.30 10.57
N GLU A 118 -4.64 -14.96 10.34
CA GLU A 118 -5.70 -15.34 11.28
C GLU A 118 -5.59 -16.86 11.45
N LYS A 119 -5.08 -17.28 12.61
CA LYS A 119 -5.00 -18.68 13.01
C LYS A 119 -6.39 -19.23 13.31
#